data_AF-A0A520IMW1-F1
#
_entry.id   AF-A0A520IMW1-F1
#
_cell.length_a   1.000
_cell.length_b   1.000
_cell.length_c   1.000
_cell.angle_alpha   90.00
_cell.angle_beta   90.00
_cell.angle_gamma   90.00
#
_symmetry.space_group_name_H-M   'P 1'
#
loop_
_entity.id
_entity.type
_entity.pdbx_description
1 polymer ?
#
loop_
_entity_poly.entity_id
_entity_poly.type
_entity_poly.pdbx_seq_one_letter_code
_entity_poly.pdbx_strand_id
1 'polypeptide(L)'
;MKILRIHIKNLASLEGVTEIDFTQEPLSSAGIFAITGPTGAGKSTILDALCLPLYGKTPRYVQAKESGIEITDTQGTAISQGDVRGILRDGTGEGFAEVDFAGVDGQRYRATWRVRRARDKADGSLQAFSLNLKNIDTNTDIPGKKNEVLEAIERLVGLNFEQFTRSVLLAQGDF
;
A
#
# COMPACT_ATOMS: atom_id res chain seq x y z
N MET A 1 -0.89 0.79 17.87
CA MET A 1 -0.78 0.11 16.56
C MET A 1 0.68 -0.28 16.33
N LYS A 2 0.94 -1.45 15.73
CA LYS A 2 2.29 -1.93 15.37
C LYS A 2 2.24 -2.66 14.02
N ILE A 3 3.11 -2.31 13.08
CA ILE A 3 3.27 -3.04 11.82
C ILE A 3 4.02 -4.35 12.07
N LEU A 4 3.51 -5.44 11.53
CA LEU A 4 4.04 -6.79 11.70
C LEU A 4 4.67 -7.32 10.40
N ARG A 5 4.01 -7.10 9.26
CA ARG A 5 4.49 -7.57 7.95
C ARG A 5 4.05 -6.62 6.85
N ILE A 6 4.89 -6.43 5.83
CA ILE A 6 4.52 -5.82 4.55
C ILE A 6 4.78 -6.86 3.46
N HIS A 7 3.78 -7.12 2.62
CA HIS A 7 3.86 -8.09 1.54
C HIS A 7 3.36 -7.46 0.25
N ILE A 8 4.20 -7.50 -0.79
CA ILE A 8 4.08 -6.69 -1.99
C ILE A 8 4.15 -7.62 -3.20
N LYS A 9 3.32 -7.37 -4.20
CA LYS A 9 3.46 -8.00 -5.51
C LYS A 9 3.36 -6.98 -6.63
N ASN A 10 4.36 -6.95 -7.52
CA ASN A 10 4.35 -6.21 -8.79
C ASN A 10 3.96 -4.73 -8.66
N LEU A 11 4.55 -3.99 -7.70
CA LEU A 11 4.29 -2.56 -7.53
C LEU A 11 5.51 -1.75 -7.93
N ALA A 12 5.34 -0.77 -8.81
CA ALA A 12 6.36 0.16 -9.30
C ALA A 12 7.70 -0.55 -9.61
N SER A 13 8.75 -0.24 -8.84
CA SER A 13 10.08 -0.82 -9.04
C SER A 13 10.25 -2.25 -8.50
N LEU A 14 9.30 -2.75 -7.70
CA LEU A 14 9.36 -4.08 -7.08
C LEU A 14 8.63 -5.09 -7.95
N GLU A 15 9.41 -5.97 -8.60
CA GLU A 15 8.91 -7.07 -9.43
C GLU A 15 8.75 -8.35 -8.62
N GLY A 16 7.73 -9.14 -8.96
CA GLY A 16 7.45 -10.39 -8.28
C GLY A 16 6.93 -10.14 -6.87
N VAL A 17 7.20 -11.08 -5.97
CA VAL A 17 6.75 -11.03 -4.58
C VAL A 17 7.90 -10.59 -3.68
N THR A 18 7.64 -9.57 -2.86
CA THR A 18 8.56 -9.09 -1.83
C THR A 18 7.84 -9.10 -0.50
N GLU A 19 8.47 -9.67 0.53
CA GLU A 19 7.95 -9.71 1.88
C GLU A 19 8.97 -9.14 2.87
N ILE A 20 8.48 -8.36 3.83
CA ILE A 20 9.25 -7.83 4.96
C ILE A 20 8.45 -8.21 6.21
N ASP A 21 8.97 -9.15 7.00
CA ASP A 21 8.38 -9.57 8.27
C ASP A 21 9.18 -8.99 9.44
N PHE A 22 8.57 -8.03 10.15
CA PHE A 22 9.17 -7.37 11.32
C PHE A 22 9.11 -8.22 12.59
N THR A 23 8.49 -9.39 12.54
CA THR A 23 8.41 -10.34 13.65
C THR A 23 9.53 -11.38 13.61
N GLN A 24 10.32 -11.42 12.54
CA GLN A 24 11.43 -12.36 12.35
C GLN A 24 12.79 -11.67 12.51
N GLU A 25 13.80 -12.45 12.88
CA GLU A 25 15.18 -11.98 12.92
C GLU A 25 15.68 -11.69 11.49
N PRO A 26 16.51 -10.64 11.29
CA PRO A 26 17.11 -9.77 12.31
C PRO A 26 16.23 -8.58 12.74
N LEU A 27 15.04 -8.41 12.16
CA LEU A 27 14.21 -7.22 12.35
C LEU A 27 13.51 -7.18 13.70
N SER A 28 13.14 -8.34 14.26
CA SER A 28 12.49 -8.45 15.56
C SER A 28 13.32 -7.90 16.71
N SER A 29 14.65 -8.01 16.65
CA SER A 29 15.58 -7.58 17.70
C SER A 29 16.26 -6.24 17.42
N ALA A 30 16.29 -5.78 16.17
CA ALA A 30 17.07 -4.60 15.77
C ALA A 30 16.61 -3.29 16.45
N GLY A 31 15.30 -3.14 16.71
CA GLY A 31 14.68 -1.91 17.24
C GLY A 31 14.68 -0.73 16.27
N ILE A 32 15.77 -0.53 15.53
CA ILE A 32 15.94 0.43 14.43
C ILE A 32 16.61 -0.31 13.28
N PHE A 33 16.12 -0.10 12.05
CA PHE A 33 16.71 -0.62 10.83
C PHE A 33 16.70 0.45 9.74
N ALA A 34 17.52 0.26 8.71
CA ALA A 34 17.61 1.17 7.58
C ALA A 34 17.30 0.43 6.27
N ILE A 35 16.49 1.04 5.42
CA ILE A 35 16.26 0.59 4.05
C ILE A 35 17.17 1.42 3.14
N THR A 36 18.21 0.79 2.60
CA THR A 36 19.22 1.46 1.77
C THR A 36 19.18 0.93 0.33
N GLY A 37 19.71 1.70 -0.61
CA GLY A 37 19.76 1.32 -2.02
C GLY A 37 19.77 2.54 -2.95
N PRO A 38 20.10 2.37 -4.24
CA PRO A 38 20.16 3.46 -5.20
C PRO A 38 18.79 4.11 -5.44
N THR A 39 18.77 5.29 -6.06
CA THR A 39 17.54 5.92 -6.56
C THR A 39 16.84 4.96 -7.54
N GLY A 40 15.53 4.81 -7.40
CA GLY A 40 14.74 3.87 -8.22
C GLY A 40 14.70 2.43 -7.71
N ALA A 41 15.44 2.07 -6.65
CA ALA A 41 15.45 0.71 -6.08
C ALA A 41 14.14 0.26 -5.39
N GLY A 42 13.09 1.09 -5.37
CA GLY A 42 11.81 0.75 -4.75
C GLY A 42 11.67 1.07 -3.27
N LYS A 43 12.58 1.85 -2.68
CA LYS A 43 12.48 2.29 -1.26
C LYS A 43 11.15 2.98 -0.96
N SER A 44 10.76 3.96 -1.79
CA SER A 44 9.47 4.64 -1.65
C SER A 44 8.28 3.71 -1.94
N THR A 45 8.46 2.69 -2.78
CA THR A 45 7.42 1.69 -3.06
C THR A 45 7.07 0.87 -1.82
N ILE A 46 8.03 0.59 -0.94
CA ILE A 46 7.76 -0.07 0.34
C ILE A 46 6.86 0.82 1.21
N LEU A 47 7.11 2.13 1.22
CA LEU A 47 6.30 3.10 1.97
C LEU A 47 4.89 3.24 1.37
N ASP A 48 4.80 3.25 0.04
CA ASP A 48 3.50 3.24 -0.65
C ASP A 48 2.71 1.96 -0.33
N ALA A 49 3.38 0.81 -0.30
CA ALA A 49 2.77 -0.47 0.06
C ALA A 49 2.30 -0.55 1.52
N LEU A 50 2.84 0.31 2.40
CA LEU A 50 2.31 0.49 3.75
C LEU A 50 1.02 1.31 3.74
N CYS A 51 0.97 2.40 2.96
CA CYS A 51 -0.18 3.30 2.95
C CYS A 51 -1.38 2.77 2.14
N LEU A 52 -1.15 2.05 1.03
CA LEU A 52 -2.22 1.59 0.16
C LEU A 52 -3.25 0.70 0.87
N PRO A 53 -2.85 -0.33 1.65
CA PRO A 53 -3.82 -1.17 2.35
C PRO A 53 -4.47 -0.46 3.52
N LEU A 54 -3.75 0.46 4.17
CA LEU A 54 -4.25 1.17 5.34
C LEU A 54 -5.23 2.30 5.00
N TYR A 55 -5.02 3.01 3.88
CA TYR A 55 -5.72 4.25 3.56
C TYR A 55 -6.23 4.35 2.12
N GLY A 56 -5.87 3.41 1.24
CA GLY A 56 -6.21 3.46 -0.19
C GLY A 56 -5.60 4.66 -0.93
N LYS A 57 -4.60 5.30 -0.33
CA LYS A 57 -3.92 6.52 -0.76
C LYS A 57 -2.43 6.42 -0.43
N THR A 58 -1.61 7.23 -1.06
CA THR A 58 -0.17 7.35 -0.76
C THR A 58 0.27 8.81 -0.82
N PRO A 59 1.28 9.23 -0.03
CA PRO A 59 1.76 10.62 -0.03
C PRO A 59 2.15 11.10 -1.43
N ARG A 60 2.88 10.25 -2.16
CA ARG A 60 3.36 10.50 -3.53
C ARG A 60 2.23 10.87 -4.49
N TYR A 61 1.11 10.15 -4.47
CA TYR A 61 0.01 10.38 -5.41
C TYR A 61 -0.91 11.52 -4.96
N VAL A 62 -1.01 11.79 -3.66
CA VAL A 62 -1.73 12.97 -3.15
C VAL A 62 -1.04 14.25 -3.62
N GLN A 63 0.27 14.37 -3.47
CA GLN A 63 1.06 15.51 -3.96
C GLN A 63 0.95 15.64 -5.49
N ALA A 64 1.01 14.52 -6.21
CA ALA A 64 0.89 14.50 -7.66
C ALA A 64 -0.49 15.00 -8.15
N LYS A 65 -1.57 14.66 -7.43
CA LYS A 65 -2.91 15.18 -7.70
C LYS A 65 -2.99 16.70 -7.50
N GLU A 66 -2.34 17.23 -6.48
CA GLU A 66 -2.29 18.66 -6.17
C GLU A 66 -1.49 19.46 -7.23
N SER A 67 -0.50 18.83 -7.86
CA SER A 67 0.30 19.45 -8.93
C SER A 67 -0.43 19.62 -10.28
N GLY A 68 -1.59 18.98 -10.48
CA GLY A 68 -2.47 19.20 -11.63
C GLY A 68 -1.96 18.70 -13.00
N ILE A 69 -0.92 17.86 -13.04
CA ILE A 69 -0.34 17.35 -14.29
C ILE A 69 -1.06 16.05 -14.72
N GLU A 70 -1.73 16.06 -15.87
CA GLU A 70 -2.29 14.86 -16.49
C GLU A 70 -1.21 14.16 -17.34
N ILE A 71 -0.98 12.86 -17.12
CA ILE A 71 -0.10 12.04 -17.96
C ILE A 71 -0.95 10.97 -18.64
N THR A 72 -0.69 10.75 -19.93
CA THR A 72 -1.34 9.69 -20.71
C THR A 72 -0.56 8.38 -20.55
N ASP A 73 -1.23 7.28 -20.19
CA ASP A 73 -0.61 5.93 -20.25
C ASP A 73 -0.18 5.63 -21.70
N THR A 74 0.82 4.77 -21.87
CA THR A 74 1.34 4.25 -23.15
C THR A 74 0.26 3.74 -24.11
N GLN A 75 -0.94 3.41 -23.60
CA GLN A 75 -2.10 2.99 -24.38
C GLN A 75 -3.17 4.07 -24.61
N GLY A 76 -2.88 5.35 -24.36
CA GLY A 76 -3.84 6.44 -24.60
C GLY A 76 -4.95 6.55 -23.53
N THR A 77 -4.86 5.80 -22.43
CA THR A 77 -5.81 5.94 -21.31
C THR A 77 -5.31 7.04 -20.40
N ALA A 78 -6.11 8.10 -20.20
CA ALA A 78 -5.77 9.18 -19.27
C ALA A 78 -5.81 8.65 -17.84
N ILE A 79 -4.64 8.37 -17.25
CA ILE A 79 -4.52 8.06 -15.83
C ILE A 79 -4.04 9.35 -15.18
N SER A 80 -4.92 9.97 -14.37
CA SER A 80 -4.52 11.12 -13.56
C SER A 80 -3.31 10.75 -12.72
N GLN A 81 -2.32 11.65 -12.59
CA GLN A 81 -1.18 11.43 -11.71
C GLN A 81 -1.57 11.12 -10.25
N GLY A 82 -2.79 11.48 -9.84
CA GLY A 82 -3.35 11.14 -8.53
C GLY A 82 -3.95 9.74 -8.41
N ASP A 83 -4.01 8.96 -9.49
CA ASP A 83 -4.59 7.63 -9.48
C ASP A 83 -3.58 6.58 -8.98
N VAL A 84 -3.74 6.19 -7.72
CA VAL A 84 -2.92 5.19 -7.05
C VAL A 84 -2.81 3.86 -7.79
N ARG A 85 -3.75 3.54 -8.68
CA ARG A 85 -3.70 2.31 -9.48
C ARG A 85 -2.52 2.29 -10.45
N GLY A 86 -2.03 3.46 -10.86
CA GLY A 86 -0.83 3.61 -11.68
C GLY A 86 0.44 3.12 -11.00
N ILE A 87 0.39 2.70 -9.73
CA ILE A 87 1.51 2.04 -9.07
C ILE A 87 1.71 0.60 -9.55
N LEU A 88 0.73 -0.01 -10.23
CA LEU A 88 0.90 -1.35 -10.81
C LEU A 88 2.07 -1.34 -11.80
N ARG A 89 3.01 -2.27 -11.65
CA ARG A 89 4.19 -2.37 -12.50
C ARG A 89 3.79 -2.65 -13.96
N ASP A 90 4.41 -1.94 -14.89
CA ASP A 90 4.24 -2.18 -16.33
C ASP A 90 4.63 -3.60 -16.73
N GLY A 91 3.92 -4.16 -17.72
CA GLY A 91 4.12 -5.53 -18.14
C GLY A 91 3.50 -6.59 -17.20
N THR A 92 2.82 -6.18 -16.13
CA THR A 92 2.14 -7.10 -15.20
C THR A 92 0.62 -6.98 -15.25
N GLY A 93 -0.08 -8.10 -15.09
CA GLY A 93 -1.55 -8.16 -15.10
C GLY A 93 -2.21 -7.89 -13.74
N GLU A 94 -1.48 -8.06 -12.64
CA GLU A 94 -1.98 -7.87 -11.29
C GLU A 94 -0.87 -7.52 -10.30
N GLY A 95 -1.25 -6.85 -9.22
CA GLY A 95 -0.38 -6.48 -8.11
C GLY A 95 -1.17 -6.23 -6.84
N PHE A 96 -0.49 -6.32 -5.70
CA PHE A 96 -1.09 -6.08 -4.40
C PHE A 96 -0.09 -5.52 -3.40
N ALA A 97 -0.63 -4.90 -2.35
CA ALA A 97 0.05 -4.65 -1.10
C ALA A 97 -0.79 -5.23 0.04
N GLU A 98 -0.14 -5.88 0.98
CA GLU A 98 -0.74 -6.40 2.21
C GLU A 98 0.06 -5.90 3.40
N VAL A 99 -0.64 -5.48 4.45
CA VAL A 99 -0.05 -5.08 5.71
C VAL A 99 -0.69 -5.89 6.82
N ASP A 100 0.14 -6.64 7.54
CA ASP A 100 -0.27 -7.23 8.81
C ASP A 100 0.09 -6.25 9.92
N PHE A 101 -0.86 -5.94 10.80
CA PHE A 101 -0.66 -5.00 11.89
C PHE A 101 -1.42 -5.42 13.13
N ALA A 102 -0.90 -5.07 14.31
CA ALA A 102 -1.64 -5.09 15.56
C ALA A 102 -2.41 -3.78 15.70
N GLY A 103 -3.74 -3.87 15.84
CA GLY A 103 -4.64 -2.74 16.06
C GLY A 103 -4.45 -2.11 17.43
N VAL A 104 -5.07 -0.95 17.65
CA VAL A 104 -5.12 -0.29 18.97
C VAL A 104 -5.91 -1.09 20.00
N ASP A 105 -6.74 -2.03 19.56
CA ASP A 105 -7.46 -2.99 20.39
C ASP A 105 -6.62 -4.24 20.74
N GLY A 106 -5.39 -4.32 20.25
CA GLY A 106 -4.45 -5.41 20.54
C GLY A 106 -4.59 -6.66 19.65
N GLN A 107 -5.62 -6.72 18.79
CA GLN A 107 -5.81 -7.84 17.85
C GLN A 107 -4.99 -7.65 16.57
N ARG A 108 -4.73 -8.75 15.85
CA ARG A 108 -3.97 -8.73 14.60
C ARG A 108 -4.87 -8.76 13.38
N TYR A 109 -4.55 -7.90 12.42
CA TYR A 109 -5.31 -7.71 11.21
C TYR A 109 -4.42 -7.74 9.98
N ARG A 110 -4.98 -8.19 8.85
CA ARG A 110 -4.41 -8.06 7.52
C ARG A 110 -5.28 -7.13 6.70
N ALA A 111 -4.72 -5.99 6.30
CA ALA A 111 -5.32 -5.15 5.28
C ALA A 111 -4.70 -5.50 3.92
N THR A 112 -5.54 -5.65 2.89
CA THR A 112 -5.12 -6.04 1.55
C THR A 112 -5.65 -5.04 0.53
N TRP A 113 -4.74 -4.38 -0.19
CA TRP A 113 -5.05 -3.59 -1.37
C TRP A 113 -4.63 -4.35 -2.62
N ARG A 114 -5.53 -4.54 -3.59
CA ARG A 114 -5.23 -5.27 -4.83
C ARG A 114 -5.74 -4.51 -6.04
N VAL A 115 -4.94 -4.51 -7.11
CA VAL A 115 -5.30 -3.96 -8.41
C VAL A 115 -4.95 -4.97 -9.50
N ARG A 116 -5.74 -4.96 -10.58
CA ARG A 116 -5.53 -5.82 -11.74
C ARG A 116 -5.89 -5.11 -13.03
N ARG A 117 -5.43 -5.66 -14.13
CA ARG A 117 -5.84 -5.33 -15.49
C ARG A 117 -6.93 -6.30 -15.96
N ALA A 118 -7.66 -5.94 -17.00
CA ALA A 118 -8.72 -6.77 -17.54
C ALA A 118 -8.19 -8.17 -17.90
N ARG A 119 -8.89 -9.20 -17.42
CA ARG A 119 -8.54 -10.63 -17.62
C ARG A 119 -7.12 -10.98 -17.12
N ASP A 120 -6.58 -10.21 -16.18
CA ASP A 120 -5.25 -10.38 -15.61
C ASP A 120 -4.13 -10.36 -16.67
N LYS A 121 -4.36 -9.66 -17.79
CA LYS A 121 -3.37 -9.50 -18.86
C LYS A 121 -2.62 -8.18 -18.74
N ALA A 122 -1.33 -8.20 -19.02
CA ALA A 122 -0.46 -7.02 -18.98
C ALA A 122 -0.90 -5.88 -19.91
N ASP A 123 -1.52 -6.23 -21.04
CA ASP A 123 -2.07 -5.29 -22.02
C ASP A 123 -3.52 -4.86 -21.70
N GLY A 124 -4.15 -5.45 -20.69
CA GLY A 124 -5.52 -5.16 -20.31
C GLY A 124 -5.69 -3.77 -19.69
N SER A 125 -6.91 -3.23 -19.79
CA SER A 125 -7.27 -1.97 -19.14
C SER A 125 -7.28 -2.10 -17.61
N LEU A 126 -6.81 -1.05 -16.93
CA LEU A 126 -6.70 -1.03 -15.48
C LEU A 126 -8.09 -1.03 -14.80
N GLN A 127 -8.32 -1.96 -13.89
CA GLN A 127 -9.60 -2.12 -13.21
C GLN A 127 -9.66 -1.29 -11.91
N ALA A 128 -10.83 -1.21 -11.27
CA ALA A 128 -10.93 -0.65 -9.93
C ALA A 128 -10.15 -1.53 -8.94
N PHE A 129 -9.44 -0.89 -8.00
CA PHE A 129 -8.78 -1.62 -6.92
C PHE A 129 -9.80 -2.06 -5.86
N SER A 130 -9.49 -3.16 -5.17
CA SER A 130 -10.26 -3.67 -4.04
C SER A 130 -9.50 -3.50 -2.72
N LEU A 131 -10.25 -3.37 -1.63
CA LEU A 131 -9.75 -3.42 -0.26
C LEU A 131 -10.46 -4.53 0.50
N ASN A 132 -9.71 -5.29 1.28
CA ASN A 132 -10.22 -6.29 2.22
C ASN A 132 -9.48 -6.14 3.55
N LEU A 133 -10.21 -6.42 4.63
CA LEU A 133 -9.67 -6.45 5.98
C LEU A 133 -10.03 -7.80 6.60
N LYS A 134 -9.06 -8.44 7.23
CA LYS A 134 -9.22 -9.74 7.88
C LYS A 134 -8.63 -9.70 9.28
N ASN A 135 -9.35 -10.21 10.26
CA ASN A 135 -8.80 -10.52 11.57
C ASN A 135 -8.01 -11.85 11.44
N ILE A 136 -6.71 -11.79 11.67
CA ILE A 136 -5.81 -12.94 11.47
C ILE A 136 -5.93 -13.92 12.64
N ASP A 137 -6.14 -13.41 13.86
CA ASP A 137 -6.22 -14.25 15.07
C ASP A 137 -7.47 -15.16 15.03
N THR A 138 -8.58 -14.66 14.51
CA THR A 138 -9.84 -15.41 14.33
C THR A 138 -10.06 -15.93 12.90
N ASN A 139 -9.12 -15.64 11.99
CA ASN A 139 -9.21 -15.98 10.57
C ASN A 139 -10.53 -15.52 9.89
N THR A 140 -11.10 -14.40 10.33
CA THR A 140 -12.41 -13.91 9.90
C THR A 140 -12.29 -12.65 9.06
N ASP A 141 -12.88 -12.64 7.87
CA ASP A 141 -13.00 -11.44 7.04
C ASP A 141 -13.96 -10.44 7.69
N ILE A 142 -13.54 -9.17 7.75
CA ILE A 142 -14.39 -8.07 8.18
C ILE A 142 -15.20 -7.61 6.96
N PRO A 143 -16.52 -7.86 6.92
CA PRO A 143 -17.33 -7.52 5.77
C PRO A 143 -17.50 -6.01 5.67
N GLY A 144 -17.66 -5.53 4.44
CA GLY A 144 -17.98 -4.15 4.18
C GLY A 144 -17.72 -3.76 2.74
N LYS A 145 -18.32 -2.66 2.32
CA LYS A 145 -17.92 -1.97 1.09
C LYS A 145 -16.57 -1.30 1.30
N LYS A 146 -15.92 -0.91 0.20
CA LYS A 146 -14.60 -0.26 0.20
C LYS A 146 -14.44 0.86 1.26
N ASN A 147 -15.42 1.76 1.38
CA ASN A 147 -15.33 2.87 2.35
C ASN A 147 -15.53 2.40 3.80
N GLU A 148 -16.46 1.48 4.05
CA GLU A 148 -16.68 0.88 5.37
C GLU A 148 -15.44 0.11 5.84
N VAL A 149 -14.76 -0.59 4.92
CA VAL A 149 -13.48 -1.28 5.19
C VAL A 149 -12.40 -0.26 5.53
N LEU A 150 -12.27 0.83 4.78
CA LEU A 150 -11.31 1.91 5.10
C LEU A 150 -11.56 2.52 6.47
N GLU A 151 -12.80 2.85 6.79
CA GLU A 151 -13.19 3.39 8.10
C GLU A 151 -12.88 2.39 9.24
N ALA A 152 -13.10 1.10 9.00
CA ALA A 152 -12.73 0.06 9.96
C ALA A 152 -11.21 -0.03 10.16
N ILE A 153 -10.43 0.01 9.08
CA ILE A 153 -8.96 0.01 9.15
C ILE A 153 -8.46 1.24 9.90
N GLU A 154 -8.95 2.44 9.56
CA GLU A 154 -8.55 3.69 10.20
C GLU A 154 -8.83 3.67 11.72
N ARG A 155 -10.00 3.17 12.13
CA ARG A 155 -10.33 2.98 13.56
C ARG A 155 -9.37 2.02 14.26
N LEU A 156 -8.97 0.93 13.62
CA LEU A 156 -8.06 -0.07 14.19
C LEU A 156 -6.61 0.42 14.20
N VAL A 157 -6.21 1.23 13.22
CA VAL A 157 -4.90 1.89 13.20
C VAL A 157 -4.85 2.99 14.28
N GLY A 158 -5.98 3.67 14.51
CA GLY A 158 -6.13 4.74 15.50
C GLY A 158 -5.57 6.10 15.05
N LEU A 159 -5.18 6.22 13.79
CA LEU A 159 -4.66 7.44 13.18
C LEU A 159 -5.27 7.58 11.78
N ASN A 160 -5.74 8.78 11.46
CA ASN A 160 -6.11 9.11 10.08
C ASN A 160 -4.86 9.24 9.19
N PHE A 161 -5.07 9.38 7.88
CA PHE A 161 -3.98 9.43 6.91
C PHE A 161 -3.00 10.57 7.20
N GLU A 162 -3.49 11.78 7.46
CA GLU A 162 -2.67 12.96 7.73
C GLU A 162 -1.85 12.83 9.03
N GLN A 163 -2.43 12.22 10.06
CA GLN A 163 -1.73 11.94 11.32
C GLN A 163 -0.65 10.87 11.12
N PHE A 164 -0.95 9.84 10.33
CA PHE A 164 -0.01 8.76 10.03
C PHE A 164 1.21 9.26 9.26
N THR A 165 1.01 10.08 8.23
CA THR A 165 2.11 10.65 7.43
C THR A 165 2.90 11.75 8.13
N ARG A 166 2.42 12.26 9.26
CA ARG A 166 3.15 13.22 10.10
C ARG A 166 3.87 12.58 11.29
N SER A 167 3.39 11.43 11.76
CA SER A 167 3.83 10.86 13.05
C SER A 167 4.49 9.49 12.92
N VAL A 168 4.15 8.71 11.89
CA VAL A 168 4.63 7.33 11.70
C VAL A 168 5.47 7.22 10.43
N LEU A 169 5.01 7.81 9.34
CA LEU A 169 5.67 7.78 8.05
C LEU A 169 6.02 9.18 7.58
N LEU A 170 7.22 9.64 7.88
CA LEU A 170 7.73 10.91 7.36
C LEU A 170 8.18 10.73 5.90
N ALA A 171 7.36 11.19 4.96
CA ALA A 171 7.69 11.16 3.55
C ALA A 171 8.83 12.16 3.23
N GLN A 172 9.61 11.84 2.20
CA GLN A 172 10.74 12.66 1.78
C GLN A 172 10.27 14.06 1.36
N GLY A 173 10.71 15.12 2.07
CA GLY A 173 10.41 16.52 1.76
C GLY A 173 9.38 17.19 2.70
N ASP A 174 8.73 16.43 3.59
CA ASP A 174 7.72 16.96 4.53
C ASP A 174 8.31 17.20 5.96
N PHE A 175 9.57 17.65 6.05
CA PHE A 175 10.28 17.97 7.31
C PHE A 175 10.53 19.47 7.48
#